data_AF-A0AAP7LSE6-F1
#
_entry.id   AF-A0AAP7LSE6-F1
#
_cell.length_a   1.000
_cell.length_b   1.000
_cell.length_c   1.000
_cell.angle_alpha   90.00
_cell.angle_beta   90.00
_cell.angle_gamma   90.00
#
_symmetry.space_group_name_H-M   'P 1'
#
loop_
_entity.id
_entity.type
_entity.pdbx_description
1 polymer ?
#
loop_
_entity_poly.entity_id
_entity_poly.type
_entity_poly.pdbx_seq_one_letter_code
_entity_poly.pdbx_strand_id
1 'polypeptide(L)'
;MKKRIVSGVKDGFFVFIGVVIIAIFLNVTGLNIGHNRIWSSLGNLELINIFEDKELNGLIVLSFILGFIAFILGFSSFDKVKKSKKLKDE
;
A
#
# COMPACT_ATOMS: atom_id res chain seq x y z
N MET A 1 4.59 -17.47 -14.11
CA MET A 1 4.93 -16.69 -12.91
C MET A 1 5.11 -15.21 -13.20
N LYS A 2 5.88 -14.80 -14.23
CA LYS A 2 6.08 -13.37 -14.60
C LYS A 2 4.79 -12.53 -14.69
N LYS A 3 3.77 -12.95 -15.46
CA LYS A 3 2.48 -12.20 -15.55
C LYS A 3 1.74 -12.07 -14.21
N ARG A 4 1.91 -13.03 -13.27
CA ARG A 4 1.26 -13.00 -11.93
C ARG A 4 1.93 -11.97 -11.03
N ILE A 5 3.27 -11.97 -11.02
CA ILE A 5 4.07 -11.01 -10.26
C ILE A 5 3.76 -9.60 -10.77
N VAL A 6 3.73 -9.39 -12.09
CA VAL A 6 3.43 -8.08 -12.70
C VAL A 6 2.03 -7.59 -12.34
N SER A 7 1.01 -8.45 -12.33
CA SER A 7 -0.34 -8.06 -11.94
C SER A 7 -0.44 -7.67 -10.47
N GLY A 8 0.11 -8.47 -9.56
CA GLY A 8 0.09 -8.16 -8.13
C GLY A 8 0.87 -6.88 -7.81
N VAL A 9 2.04 -6.68 -8.45
CA VAL A 9 2.83 -5.45 -8.29
C VAL A 9 2.01 -4.25 -8.77
N LYS A 10 1.33 -4.36 -9.92
CA LYS A 10 0.50 -3.29 -10.47
C LYS A 10 -0.60 -2.87 -9.48
N ASP A 11 -1.29 -3.83 -8.86
CA ASP A 11 -2.39 -3.54 -7.93
C ASP A 11 -1.88 -2.91 -6.63
N GLY A 12 -0.78 -3.43 -6.05
CA GLY A 12 -0.16 -2.84 -4.86
C GLY A 12 0.42 -1.44 -5.12
N PHE A 13 1.04 -1.24 -6.29
CA PHE A 13 1.62 0.04 -6.68
C PHE A 13 0.55 1.11 -6.91
N PHE A 14 -0.63 0.73 -7.42
CA PHE A 14 -1.76 1.63 -7.59
C PHE A 14 -2.24 2.20 -6.25
N VAL A 15 -2.39 1.34 -5.23
CA VAL A 15 -2.76 1.75 -3.86
C VAL A 15 -1.70 2.68 -3.26
N PHE A 16 -0.42 2.34 -3.45
CA PHE A 16 0.69 3.14 -2.94
C PHE A 16 0.72 4.55 -3.55
N ILE A 17 0.62 4.66 -4.88
CA ILE A 17 0.61 5.96 -5.58
C ILE A 17 -0.51 6.86 -5.07
N GLY A 18 -1.72 6.31 -4.88
CA GLY A 18 -2.86 7.09 -4.39
C GLY A 18 -2.56 7.77 -3.05
N VAL A 19 -1.97 7.02 -2.11
CA VAL A 19 -1.61 7.58 -0.79
C VAL A 19 -0.47 8.58 -0.90
N VAL A 20 0.53 8.34 -1.75
CA VAL A 20 1.62 9.30 -1.97
C VAL A 20 1.10 10.64 -2.49
N ILE A 21 0.18 10.62 -3.46
CA ILE A 21 -0.43 11.85 -4.00
C ILE A 21 -1.19 12.60 -2.90
N ILE A 22 -1.97 11.88 -2.08
CA ILE A 22 -2.70 12.47 -0.95
C ILE A 22 -1.73 13.08 0.06
N ALA A 23 -0.64 12.37 0.42
CA ALA A 23 0.37 12.87 1.34
C ALA A 23 1.05 14.14 0.81
N ILE A 24 1.41 14.18 -0.48
CA ILE A 24 1.96 15.39 -1.12
C ILE A 24 0.94 16.54 -1.06
N PHE A 25 -0.33 16.27 -1.37
CA PHE A 25 -1.38 17.29 -1.32
C PHE A 25 -1.52 17.89 0.09
N LEU A 26 -1.54 17.04 1.10
CA LEU A 26 -1.65 17.46 2.50
C LEU A 26 -0.43 18.26 2.95
N ASN A 27 0.77 17.82 2.56
CA ASN A 27 2.02 18.53 2.83
C ASN A 27 2.06 19.92 2.16
N VAL A 28 1.58 20.04 0.92
CA VAL A 28 1.55 21.33 0.19
C VAL A 28 0.48 22.28 0.74
N THR A 29 -0.69 21.75 1.13
CA THR A 29 -1.80 22.56 1.65
C THR A 29 -1.65 22.92 3.12
N GLY A 30 -0.70 22.29 3.83
CA GLY A 30 -0.54 22.44 5.29
C GLY A 30 -1.74 21.87 6.07
N LEU A 31 -2.57 21.04 5.43
CA LEU A 31 -3.71 20.42 6.09
C LEU A 31 -3.22 19.34 7.05
N ASN A 32 -3.36 19.62 8.34
CA ASN A 32 -3.03 18.67 9.37
C ASN A 32 -4.15 17.62 9.50
N ILE A 33 -3.81 16.35 9.34
CA ILE A 33 -4.75 15.22 9.37
C ILE A 33 -5.18 14.88 10.81
N GLY A 34 -4.60 15.57 11.79
CA GLY A 34 -4.88 15.38 13.20
C GLY A 34 -4.07 14.23 13.79
N HIS A 35 -3.63 14.43 15.03
CA HIS A 35 -2.76 13.49 15.72
C HIS A 35 -3.43 12.13 15.90
N ASN A 36 -3.00 11.13 15.14
CA ASN A 36 -3.41 9.75 15.39
C ASN A 36 -2.20 8.85 15.68
N ARG A 37 -2.36 8.10 16.77
CA ARG A 37 -1.34 7.28 17.41
C ARG A 37 -0.72 6.25 16.47
N ILE A 38 -1.47 5.73 15.50
CA ILE A 38 -1.00 4.67 14.59
C ILE A 38 0.03 5.24 13.62
N TRP A 39 -0.33 6.24 12.83
CA TRP A 39 0.61 6.84 11.87
C TRP A 39 1.68 7.68 12.58
N SER A 40 1.40 8.34 13.70
CA SER A 40 2.46 8.99 14.48
C SER A 40 3.52 7.98 14.96
N SER A 41 3.09 6.83 15.47
CA SER A 41 4.02 5.76 15.88
C SER A 41 4.79 5.18 14.70
N LEU A 42 4.15 4.97 13.54
CA LEU A 42 4.81 4.46 12.33
C LEU A 42 5.82 5.45 11.77
N GLY A 43 5.50 6.73 11.78
CA GLY A 43 6.40 7.81 11.36
C GLY A 43 7.62 7.93 12.25
N ASN A 44 7.45 7.70 13.55
CA ASN A 44 8.54 7.74 14.51
C ASN A 44 9.49 6.52 14.42
N LEU A 45 9.14 5.48 13.65
CA LEU A 45 10.08 4.42 13.27
C LEU A 45 11.10 4.89 12.23
N GLU A 46 10.85 6.04 11.58
CA GLU A 46 11.73 6.67 10.59
C GLU A 46 12.14 5.73 9.43
N LEU A 47 11.30 4.73 9.13
CA LEU A 47 11.51 3.78 8.04
C LEU A 47 11.49 4.47 6.66
N ILE A 48 10.65 5.49 6.53
CA ILE A 48 10.53 6.35 5.35
C ILE A 48 10.37 7.77 5.89
N ASN A 49 11.30 8.66 5.56
CA ASN A 49 11.34 10.03 6.07
C ASN A 49 11.52 11.02 4.90
N ILE A 50 10.42 11.30 4.20
CA ILE A 50 10.40 12.17 3.01
C ILE A 50 9.75 13.52 3.30
N PHE A 51 8.93 13.60 4.34
CA PHE A 51 8.25 14.79 4.81
C PHE A 51 8.82 15.22 6.18
N GLU A 52 8.75 16.50 6.51
CA GLU A 52 9.10 16.97 7.86
C GLU A 52 8.07 16.49 8.90
N ASP A 53 6.82 16.34 8.48
CA ASP A 53 5.74 15.84 9.32
C ASP A 53 5.85 14.32 9.49
N LYS A 54 6.07 13.89 10.74
CA LYS A 54 6.18 12.48 11.11
C LYS A 54 4.89 11.70 10.82
N GLU A 55 3.71 12.30 10.93
CA GLU A 55 2.46 11.60 10.66
C GLU A 55 2.27 11.32 9.18
N LEU A 56 2.65 12.27 8.32
CA LEU A 56 2.68 12.09 6.86
C LEU A 56 3.62 10.94 6.49
N ASN A 57 4.82 10.90 7.08
CA ASN A 57 5.74 9.78 6.92
C ASN A 57 5.12 8.46 7.38
N GLY A 58 4.43 8.47 8.52
CA GLY A 58 3.70 7.31 9.03
C GLY A 58 2.60 6.81 8.10
N LEU A 59 1.93 7.72 7.40
CA LEU A 59 0.93 7.40 6.36
C LEU A 59 1.56 6.72 5.15
N ILE A 60 2.73 7.18 4.73
CA ILE A 60 3.50 6.51 3.66
C ILE A 60 3.93 5.11 4.09
N VAL A 61 4.45 4.96 5.30
CA VAL A 61 4.84 3.65 5.86
C VAL A 61 3.63 2.72 5.94
N LEU A 62 2.48 3.21 6.42
CA LEU A 62 1.25 2.44 6.50
C LEU A 62 0.80 1.96 5.10
N SER A 63 0.84 2.85 4.11
CA SER A 63 0.51 2.51 2.72
C SER A 63 1.46 1.46 2.14
N PHE A 64 2.75 1.55 2.45
CA PHE A 64 3.73 0.56 2.03
C PHE A 64 3.41 -0.83 2.62
N ILE A 65 3.09 -0.90 3.91
CA ILE A 65 2.69 -2.16 4.58
C ILE A 65 1.41 -2.73 3.96
N LEU A 66 0.38 -1.90 3.78
CA LEU A 66 -0.89 -2.34 3.18
C LEU A 66 -0.72 -2.78 1.72
N GLY A 67 0.07 -2.05 0.93
CA GLY A 67 0.40 -2.42 -0.44
C GLY A 67 1.15 -3.75 -0.51
N PHE A 68 2.05 -4.01 0.43
CA PHE A 68 2.75 -5.29 0.54
C PHE A 68 1.83 -6.45 0.93
N ILE A 69 0.91 -6.22 1.87
CA ILE A 69 -0.11 -7.21 2.25
C ILE A 69 -1.03 -7.50 1.05
N ALA A 70 -1.51 -6.46 0.35
CA ALA A 70 -2.34 -6.60 -0.84
C ALA A 70 -1.61 -7.37 -1.95
N PHE A 71 -0.32 -7.13 -2.13
CA PHE A 71 0.54 -7.89 -3.06
C PHE A 71 0.56 -9.38 -2.73
N ILE A 72 0.81 -9.75 -1.45
CA ILE A 72 0.83 -11.15 -1.00
C ILE A 72 -0.55 -11.81 -1.16
N LEU A 73 -1.62 -11.11 -0.76
CA LEU A 73 -2.98 -11.62 -0.88
C LEU A 73 -3.41 -11.81 -2.33
N GLY A 74 -3.12 -10.84 -3.20
CA GLY A 74 -3.38 -10.93 -4.64
C GLY A 74 -2.63 -12.10 -5.28
N PHE A 75 -1.40 -12.36 -4.84
CA PHE A 75 -0.64 -13.53 -5.28
C PHE A 75 -1.29 -14.86 -4.86
N SER A 76 -1.77 -14.95 -3.61
CA SER A 76 -2.39 -16.16 -3.04
C SER A 76 -3.82 -16.43 -3.57
N SER A 77 -4.64 -15.38 -3.72
CA SER A 77 -6.06 -15.52 -4.09
C SER A 77 -6.27 -15.95 -5.55
N PHE A 78 -5.36 -15.57 -6.46
CA PHE A 78 -5.43 -15.99 -7.86
C PHE A 78 -5.12 -17.49 -8.08
N ASP A 79 -4.41 -18.15 -7.15
CA ASP A 79 -4.21 -19.60 -7.22
C ASP A 79 -5.54 -20.36 -7.03
N LYS A 80 -6.45 -19.82 -6.21
CA LYS A 80 -7.79 -20.40 -6.02
C LYS A 80 -8.68 -20.24 -7.26
N VAL A 81 -8.64 -19.08 -7.93
CA VAL A 81 -9.43 -18.82 -9.15
C VAL A 81 -8.96 -19.70 -10.32
N LYS A 82 -7.64 -19.91 -10.46
CA LYS A 82 -7.09 -20.75 -11.53
C LYS A 82 -7.43 -22.24 -11.33
N LYS A 83 -7.47 -22.71 -10.08
CA LYS A 83 -7.91 -24.07 -9.74
C LYS A 83 -9.41 -24.28 -9.97
N SER A 84 -10.23 -23.26 -9.69
CA SER A 84 -11.68 -23.31 -9.94
C SER A 84 -12.06 -23.29 -11.42
N LYS A 85 -11.33 -22.56 -12.28
CA LYS A 85 -11.57 -22.61 -13.74
C LYS A 85 -11.26 -23.98 -14.34
N LYS A 86 -10.17 -24.62 -13.90
CA LYS A 86 -9.76 -25.94 -14.41
C LYS A 86 -10.74 -27.07 -14.07
N LEU A 87 -11.53 -26.91 -13.00
CA LEU A 87 -12.57 -27.84 -12.54
C LEU A 87 -13.94 -27.63 -13.20
N LYS A 88 -14.13 -26.52 -13.92
CA LYS A 88 -15.37 -26.24 -14.68
C LYS A 88 -15.28 -26.64 -16.15
N ASP A 89 -14.08 -26.96 -16.62
CA ASP A 89 -13.78 -27.31 -18.01
C ASP A 89 -13.49 -28.84 -18.17
N GLU A 90 -13.68 -29.63 -17.10
CA GLU A 90 -13.72 -31.11 -17.08
C GLU A 90 -15.17 -31.58 -16.83
#